data_AF-A0A952NPZ3-F1
#
_entry.id   AF-A0A952NPZ3-F1
#
_cell.length_a   1.000
_cell.length_b   1.000
_cell.length_c   1.000
_cell.angle_alpha   90.00
_cell.angle_beta   90.00
_cell.angle_gamma   90.00
#
_symmetry.space_group_name_H-M   'P 1'
#
loop_
_entity.id
_entity.type
_entity.pdbx_description
1 polymer ?
#
loop_
_entity_poly.entity_id
_entity_poly.type
_entity_poly.pdbx_seq_one_letter_code
_entity_poly.pdbx_strand_id
1 'polypeptide(L)'
;MKLFKMFALTGAMIVFAGCPQLQTRSSLREGDGRRNTQDSTTAMQKAQAESTSRNNEFEANLRELNGRVEVVENRVAQSDQGQDRIHKNLENQLNETNRKYALLQEEVGKLEQQMSALSEQVAANSRAAQIAASQAQQAHAKADDDGDKNDKRTPFDIGEEHFGKKEWRKAILNYQKYRDTYPKGKKFQESTYKIGVCFQELGMKDEAKTFYDELIAKYPKSDEARRARIRLKKLK
;
A
#
# COMPACT_ATOMS: atom_id res chain seq x y z
N MET A 1 -34.50 6.29 128.03
CA MET A 1 -35.82 6.70 128.53
C MET A 1 -36.90 5.89 127.83
N LYS A 2 -37.75 5.22 128.62
CA LYS A 2 -39.08 4.62 128.36
C LYS A 2 -39.16 3.45 127.35
N LEU A 3 -39.27 2.19 127.80
CA LEU A 3 -40.43 1.45 128.38
C LEU A 3 -41.48 1.14 127.27
N PHE A 4 -42.14 -0.01 127.09
CA PHE A 4 -42.41 -1.27 127.83
C PHE A 4 -42.96 -2.29 126.78
N LYS A 5 -42.43 -3.52 126.64
CA LYS A 5 -42.93 -4.83 127.17
C LYS A 5 -44.30 -5.35 126.69
N MET A 6 -44.29 -6.67 126.44
CA MET A 6 -45.36 -7.70 126.58
C MET A 6 -46.33 -7.89 125.39
N PHE A 7 -46.68 -9.08 124.88
CA PHE A 7 -46.92 -10.44 125.42
C PHE A 7 -46.81 -11.45 124.24
N ALA A 8 -46.04 -12.56 124.34
CA ALA A 8 -46.48 -13.97 124.49
C ALA A 8 -47.26 -14.57 123.28
N LEU A 9 -47.24 -15.85 122.88
CA LEU A 9 -46.88 -17.13 123.50
C LEU A 9 -46.86 -18.22 122.39
N THR A 10 -45.86 -19.11 122.42
CA THR A 10 -45.87 -20.56 122.10
C THR A 10 -46.58 -21.15 120.86
N GLY A 11 -45.82 -21.96 120.09
CA GLY A 11 -46.36 -23.03 119.26
C GLY A 11 -45.25 -23.85 118.59
N ALA A 12 -44.72 -24.84 119.29
CA ALA A 12 -43.78 -25.81 118.73
C ALA A 12 -44.51 -26.81 117.83
N MET A 13 -44.05 -26.98 116.58
CA MET A 13 -44.23 -28.23 115.85
C MET A 13 -42.97 -28.53 115.02
N ILE A 14 -42.14 -29.41 115.57
CA ILE A 14 -41.11 -30.12 114.84
C ILE A 14 -41.83 -31.21 114.05
N VAL A 15 -41.80 -31.13 112.72
CA VAL A 15 -42.02 -32.29 111.85
C VAL A 15 -40.90 -32.34 110.80
N PHE A 16 -39.93 -33.19 111.12
CA PHE A 16 -39.23 -34.13 110.26
C PHE A 16 -39.11 -33.86 108.73
N ALA A 17 -37.85 -33.72 108.32
CA ALA A 17 -37.23 -34.44 107.20
C ALA A 17 -37.93 -34.43 105.83
N GLY A 18 -37.43 -33.55 104.94
CA GLY A 18 -37.55 -33.69 103.49
C GLY A 18 -36.24 -33.27 102.82
N CYS A 19 -35.56 -34.20 102.15
CA CYS A 19 -34.21 -34.13 101.59
C CYS A 19 -33.88 -32.86 100.74
N PRO A 20 -32.64 -32.35 100.78
CA PRO A 20 -32.16 -31.30 99.86
C PRO A 20 -31.85 -31.78 98.42
N GLN A 21 -32.28 -32.98 97.99
CA GLN A 21 -31.78 -33.58 96.73
C GLN A 21 -32.80 -34.37 95.87
N LEU A 22 -34.10 -34.10 95.95
CA LEU A 22 -35.09 -34.76 95.08
C LEU A 22 -35.73 -33.76 94.13
N GLN A 23 -35.02 -33.45 93.03
CA GLN A 23 -35.67 -32.94 91.83
C GLN A 23 -36.66 -34.01 91.35
N THR A 24 -37.95 -33.71 91.45
CA THR A 24 -39.03 -34.60 91.00
C THR A 24 -38.85 -34.90 89.51
N ARG A 25 -38.99 -36.15 89.07
CA ARG A 25 -38.80 -36.57 87.67
C ARG A 25 -39.64 -35.75 86.67
N SER A 26 -40.76 -35.19 87.11
CA SER A 26 -41.59 -34.23 86.37
C SER A 26 -40.92 -32.87 86.14
N SER A 27 -40.21 -32.33 87.14
CA SER A 27 -39.49 -31.05 87.05
C SER A 27 -38.29 -31.10 86.09
N LEU A 28 -37.61 -32.26 86.02
CA LEU A 28 -36.56 -32.51 85.02
C LEU A 28 -37.15 -32.59 83.61
N ARG A 29 -38.30 -33.26 83.43
CA ARG A 29 -38.98 -33.37 82.12
C ARG A 29 -39.56 -32.03 81.64
N GLU A 30 -40.05 -31.18 82.54
CA GLU A 30 -40.46 -29.81 82.21
C GLU A 30 -39.27 -28.89 81.89
N GLY A 31 -38.15 -29.07 82.59
CA GLY A 31 -36.88 -28.39 82.29
C GLY A 31 -36.31 -28.77 80.92
N ASP A 32 -36.30 -30.07 80.60
CA ASP A 32 -35.87 -30.57 79.28
C ASP A 32 -36.82 -30.12 78.17
N GLY A 33 -38.13 -30.12 78.40
CA GLY A 33 -39.09 -29.59 77.44
C GLY A 33 -38.87 -28.10 77.12
N ARG A 34 -38.61 -27.27 78.14
CA ARG A 34 -38.32 -25.84 77.97
C ARG A 34 -36.96 -25.59 77.31
N ARG A 35 -35.94 -26.39 77.62
CA ARG A 35 -34.65 -26.32 76.92
C ARG A 35 -34.79 -26.70 75.45
N ASN A 36 -35.51 -27.77 75.15
CA ASN A 36 -35.67 -28.24 73.77
C ASN A 36 -36.46 -27.24 72.90
N THR A 37 -37.46 -26.56 73.47
CA THR A 37 -38.16 -25.45 72.78
C THR A 37 -37.28 -24.21 72.64
N GLN A 38 -36.47 -23.90 73.63
CA GLN A 38 -35.49 -22.80 73.57
C GLN A 38 -34.38 -23.07 72.53
N ASP A 39 -33.91 -24.31 72.43
CA ASP A 39 -32.94 -24.75 71.43
C ASP A 39 -33.56 -24.75 70.02
N SER A 40 -34.82 -25.17 69.89
CA SER A 40 -35.54 -25.12 68.60
C SER A 40 -35.79 -23.69 68.13
N THR A 41 -36.16 -22.78 69.03
CA THR A 41 -36.40 -21.36 68.69
C THR A 41 -35.11 -20.62 68.36
N THR A 42 -34.02 -20.90 69.06
CA THR A 42 -32.70 -20.33 68.74
C THR A 42 -32.12 -20.90 67.44
N ALA A 43 -32.28 -22.20 67.16
CA ALA A 43 -31.92 -22.80 65.87
C ALA A 43 -32.75 -22.18 64.72
N MET A 44 -34.05 -21.97 64.93
CA MET A 44 -34.91 -21.33 63.94
C MET A 44 -34.53 -19.86 63.71
N GLN A 45 -34.21 -19.10 64.75
CA GLN A 45 -33.70 -17.73 64.64
C GLN A 45 -32.37 -17.68 63.88
N LYS A 46 -31.47 -18.62 64.14
CA LYS A 46 -30.19 -18.73 63.44
C LYS A 46 -30.37 -19.06 61.96
N ALA A 47 -31.21 -20.04 61.64
CA ALA A 47 -31.53 -20.40 60.26
C ALA A 47 -32.21 -19.23 59.51
N GLN A 48 -33.09 -18.49 60.17
CA GLN A 48 -33.73 -17.29 59.62
C GLN A 48 -32.71 -16.18 59.35
N ALA A 49 -31.77 -15.95 60.27
CA ALA A 49 -30.69 -14.98 60.10
C ALA A 49 -29.75 -15.37 58.96
N GLU A 50 -29.37 -16.65 58.86
CA GLU A 50 -28.55 -17.18 57.76
C GLU A 50 -29.28 -17.09 56.40
N SER A 51 -30.60 -17.31 56.37
CA SER A 51 -31.41 -17.12 55.16
C SER A 51 -31.47 -15.65 54.74
N THR A 52 -31.65 -14.75 55.71
CA THR A 52 -31.69 -13.30 55.45
C THR A 52 -30.33 -12.79 54.95
N SER A 53 -29.23 -13.28 55.54
CA SER A 53 -27.87 -12.97 55.08
C SER A 53 -27.64 -13.41 53.63
N ARG A 54 -28.05 -14.63 53.28
CA ARG A 54 -27.97 -15.13 51.90
C ARG A 54 -28.81 -14.31 50.93
N ASN A 55 -30.02 -13.93 51.32
CA ASN A 55 -30.88 -13.08 50.48
C ASN A 55 -30.23 -11.71 50.24
N ASN A 56 -29.65 -11.09 51.27
CA ASN A 56 -28.93 -9.82 51.13
C ASN A 56 -27.72 -9.95 50.21
N GLU A 57 -27.00 -11.06 50.26
CA GLU A 57 -25.89 -11.36 49.34
C GLU A 57 -26.38 -11.56 47.90
N PHE A 58 -27.48 -12.29 47.70
CA PHE A 58 -28.11 -12.41 46.38
C PHE A 58 -28.56 -11.06 45.82
N GLU A 59 -29.16 -10.20 46.63
CA GLU A 59 -29.52 -8.84 46.22
C GLU A 59 -28.30 -8.00 45.84
N ALA A 60 -27.20 -8.12 46.59
CA ALA A 60 -25.94 -7.46 46.25
C ALA A 60 -25.39 -7.94 44.90
N ASN A 61 -25.37 -9.27 44.68
CA ASN A 61 -24.94 -9.87 43.43
C ASN A 61 -25.82 -9.47 42.25
N LEU A 62 -27.14 -9.35 42.44
CA LEU A 62 -28.07 -8.89 41.41
C LEU A 62 -27.82 -7.43 41.04
N ARG A 63 -27.56 -6.55 42.02
CA ARG A 63 -27.19 -5.15 41.74
C ARG A 63 -25.87 -5.07 40.97
N GLU A 64 -24.88 -5.85 41.36
CA GLU A 64 -23.61 -5.92 40.64
C GLU A 64 -23.81 -6.43 39.21
N LEU A 65 -24.58 -7.50 39.03
CA LEU A 65 -24.85 -8.07 37.71
C LEU A 65 -25.57 -7.08 36.80
N ASN A 66 -26.58 -6.36 37.31
CA ASN A 66 -27.27 -5.32 36.56
C ASN A 66 -26.32 -4.19 36.15
N GLY A 67 -25.44 -3.73 37.05
CA GLY A 67 -24.43 -2.73 36.71
C GLY A 67 -23.45 -3.24 35.63
N ARG A 68 -23.06 -4.51 35.69
CA ARG A 68 -22.22 -5.13 34.65
C ARG A 68 -22.94 -5.24 33.30
N VAL A 69 -24.24 -5.56 33.30
CA VAL A 69 -25.08 -5.60 32.09
C VAL A 69 -25.15 -4.20 31.47
N GLU A 70 -25.43 -3.16 32.26
CA GLU A 70 -25.50 -1.78 31.77
C GLU A 70 -24.18 -1.34 31.11
N VAL A 71 -23.04 -1.65 31.74
CA VAL A 71 -21.72 -1.37 31.15
C VAL A 71 -21.50 -2.13 29.85
N VAL A 72 -21.92 -3.39 29.77
CA VAL A 72 -21.81 -4.20 28.55
C VAL A 72 -22.70 -3.65 27.44
N GLU A 73 -23.96 -3.32 27.74
CA GLU A 73 -24.90 -2.72 26.78
C GLU A 73 -24.37 -1.40 26.22
N ASN A 74 -23.81 -0.54 27.07
CA ASN A 74 -23.19 0.71 26.62
C ASN A 74 -21.97 0.43 25.71
N ARG A 75 -21.11 -0.52 26.07
CA ARG A 75 -19.96 -0.90 25.23
C ARG A 75 -20.39 -1.48 23.87
N VAL A 76 -21.45 -2.29 23.85
CA VAL A 76 -22.01 -2.83 22.60
C VAL A 76 -22.57 -1.69 21.74
N ALA A 77 -23.37 -0.80 22.30
CA ALA A 77 -23.91 0.35 21.57
C ALA A 77 -22.80 1.26 20.99
N GLN A 78 -21.73 1.51 21.75
CA GLN A 78 -20.57 2.26 21.26
C GLN A 78 -19.84 1.53 20.12
N SER A 79 -19.69 0.21 20.25
CA SER A 79 -19.08 -0.62 19.21
C SER A 79 -19.90 -0.59 17.93
N ASP A 80 -21.23 -0.74 18.02
CA ASP A 80 -22.13 -0.72 16.87
C ASP A 80 -22.10 0.64 16.16
N GLN A 81 -22.13 1.74 16.92
CA GLN A 81 -21.94 3.08 16.35
C GLN A 81 -20.56 3.25 15.69
N GLY A 82 -19.52 2.65 16.27
CA GLY A 82 -18.19 2.61 15.68
C GLY A 82 -18.16 1.87 14.34
N GLN A 83 -18.77 0.68 14.30
CA GLN A 83 -18.90 -0.13 13.08
C GLN A 83 -19.69 0.61 12.01
N ASP A 84 -20.82 1.24 12.35
CA ASP A 84 -21.63 2.02 11.40
C ASP A 84 -20.85 3.17 10.77
N ARG A 85 -20.04 3.88 11.57
CA ARG A 85 -19.18 4.96 11.06
C ARG A 85 -18.11 4.42 10.13
N ILE A 86 -17.48 3.30 10.47
CA ILE A 86 -16.47 2.65 9.64
C ILE A 86 -17.10 2.19 8.32
N HIS A 87 -18.24 1.51 8.38
CA HIS A 87 -18.97 1.05 7.19
C HIS A 87 -19.34 2.21 6.26
N LYS A 88 -19.91 3.30 6.80
CA LYS A 88 -20.24 4.49 6.00
C LYS A 88 -19.02 5.16 5.38
N ASN A 89 -17.92 5.26 6.13
CA ASN A 89 -16.67 5.82 5.60
C ASN A 89 -16.12 4.95 4.47
N LEU A 90 -16.07 3.64 4.68
CA LEU A 90 -15.59 2.68 3.69
C LEU A 90 -16.47 2.68 2.43
N GLU A 91 -17.79 2.76 2.59
CA GLU A 91 -18.73 2.86 1.48
C GLU A 91 -18.51 4.15 0.67
N ASN A 92 -18.32 5.29 1.34
CA ASN A 92 -18.01 6.55 0.68
C ASN A 92 -16.67 6.49 -0.08
N GLN A 93 -15.62 5.95 0.55
CA GLN A 93 -14.32 5.75 -0.09
C GLN A 93 -14.41 4.82 -1.30
N LEU A 94 -15.17 3.72 -1.19
CA LEU A 94 -15.39 2.78 -2.28
C LEU A 94 -16.11 3.46 -3.45
N ASN A 95 -17.15 4.25 -3.16
CA ASN A 95 -17.91 4.98 -4.17
C ASN A 95 -17.07 6.05 -4.88
N GLU A 96 -16.26 6.83 -4.13
CA GLU A 96 -15.32 7.78 -4.71
C GLU A 96 -14.28 7.11 -5.59
N THR A 97 -13.75 5.98 -5.11
CA THR A 97 -12.74 5.20 -5.83
C THR A 97 -13.32 4.63 -7.13
N ASN A 98 -14.53 4.06 -7.08
CA ASN A 98 -15.24 3.56 -8.26
C ASN A 98 -15.52 4.67 -9.29
N ARG A 99 -15.87 5.89 -8.83
CA ARG A 99 -16.02 7.05 -9.72
C ARG A 99 -14.71 7.42 -10.41
N LYS A 100 -13.59 7.42 -9.67
CA LYS A 100 -12.26 7.67 -10.25
C LYS A 100 -11.89 6.62 -11.29
N TYR A 101 -12.16 5.35 -11.01
CA TYR A 101 -11.93 4.26 -11.97
C TYR A 101 -12.77 4.43 -13.25
N ALA A 102 -14.05 4.81 -13.13
CA ALA A 102 -14.90 5.05 -14.29
C ALA A 102 -14.38 6.20 -15.18
N LEU A 103 -13.96 7.31 -14.58
CA LEU A 103 -13.37 8.44 -15.30
C LEU A 103 -12.05 8.05 -15.99
N LEU A 104 -11.19 7.32 -15.29
CA LEU A 104 -9.93 6.85 -15.85
C LEU A 104 -10.17 5.91 -17.04
N GLN A 105 -11.16 5.03 -16.95
CA GLN A 105 -11.52 4.12 -18.04
C GLN A 105 -12.02 4.89 -19.28
N GLU A 106 -12.78 5.97 -19.08
CA GLU A 106 -13.20 6.87 -20.16
C GLU A 106 -11.99 7.58 -20.81
N GLU A 107 -11.06 8.08 -19.99
CA GLU A 107 -9.87 8.77 -20.47
C GLU A 107 -8.93 7.84 -21.24
N VAL A 108 -8.73 6.61 -20.73
CA VAL A 108 -7.98 5.57 -21.44
C VAL A 108 -8.64 5.27 -22.79
N GLY A 109 -9.96 5.16 -22.86
CA GLY A 109 -10.67 4.96 -24.14
C GLY A 109 -10.45 6.12 -25.13
N LYS A 110 -10.44 7.37 -24.67
CA LYS A 110 -10.13 8.53 -25.52
C LYS A 110 -8.68 8.50 -26.01
N LEU A 111 -7.75 8.15 -25.13
CA LEU A 111 -6.34 8.01 -25.48
C LEU A 111 -6.12 6.88 -26.49
N GLU A 112 -6.78 5.74 -26.35
CA GLU A 112 -6.73 4.65 -27.33
C GLU A 112 -7.23 5.09 -28.70
N GLN A 113 -8.34 5.85 -28.76
CA GLN A 113 -8.84 6.43 -30.01
C GLN A 113 -7.86 7.42 -30.63
N GLN A 114 -7.26 8.30 -29.82
CA GLN A 114 -6.24 9.23 -30.27
C GLN A 114 -4.98 8.53 -30.77
N MET A 115 -4.53 7.48 -30.08
CA MET A 115 -3.38 6.68 -30.49
C MET A 115 -3.65 5.95 -31.80
N SER A 116 -4.86 5.41 -32.00
CA SER A 116 -5.28 4.81 -33.26
C SER A 116 -5.22 5.82 -34.41
N ALA A 117 -5.85 6.99 -34.24
CA ALA A 117 -5.84 8.06 -35.25
C ALA A 117 -4.42 8.56 -35.55
N LEU A 118 -3.59 8.73 -34.53
CA LEU A 118 -2.20 9.17 -34.69
C LEU A 118 -1.37 8.09 -35.42
N SER A 119 -1.55 6.82 -35.08
CA SER A 119 -0.87 5.71 -35.77
C SER A 119 -1.22 5.66 -37.26
N GLU A 120 -2.48 5.95 -37.60
CA GLU A 120 -2.94 6.03 -38.99
C GLU A 120 -2.33 7.23 -39.72
N GLN A 121 -2.23 8.39 -39.07
CA GLN A 121 -1.53 9.56 -39.63
C GLN A 121 -0.04 9.29 -39.85
N VAL A 122 0.63 8.62 -38.90
CA VAL A 122 2.03 8.21 -39.05
C VAL A 122 2.19 7.21 -40.19
N ALA A 123 1.26 6.26 -40.32
CA ALA A 123 1.23 5.33 -41.45
C ALA A 123 1.02 6.06 -42.79
N ALA A 124 0.13 7.06 -42.85
CA ALA A 124 -0.10 7.87 -44.04
C ALA A 124 1.13 8.71 -44.40
N ASN A 125 1.76 9.37 -43.42
CA ASN A 125 2.94 10.19 -43.61
C ASN A 125 4.16 9.35 -44.02
N SER A 126 4.34 8.16 -43.44
CA SER A 126 5.40 7.23 -43.82
C SER A 126 5.18 6.64 -45.21
N ARG A 127 3.94 6.32 -45.61
CA ARG A 127 3.60 5.95 -46.99
C ARG A 127 3.89 7.09 -47.96
N ALA A 128 3.49 8.32 -47.63
CA ALA A 128 3.80 9.50 -48.44
C ALA A 128 5.31 9.73 -48.56
N ALA A 129 6.06 9.55 -47.47
CA ALA A 129 7.52 9.64 -47.46
C ALA A 129 8.18 8.51 -48.29
N GLN A 130 7.65 7.28 -48.26
CA GLN A 130 8.12 6.16 -49.10
C GLN A 130 7.82 6.39 -50.58
N ILE A 131 6.66 6.95 -50.91
CA ILE A 131 6.31 7.31 -52.29
C ILE A 131 7.24 8.43 -52.78
N ALA A 132 7.46 9.47 -51.97
CA ALA A 132 8.42 10.53 -52.30
C ALA A 132 9.86 10.00 -52.43
N ALA A 133 10.28 9.08 -51.55
CA ALA A 133 11.61 8.46 -51.60
C ALA A 133 11.79 7.55 -52.82
N SER A 134 10.78 6.75 -53.18
CA SER A 134 10.83 5.90 -54.37
C SER A 134 10.78 6.71 -55.67
N GLN A 135 10.05 7.83 -55.70
CA GLN A 135 10.07 8.78 -56.82
C GLN A 135 11.41 9.50 -56.93
N ALA A 136 12.02 9.89 -55.81
CA ALA A 136 13.38 10.45 -55.80
C ALA A 136 14.43 9.41 -56.27
N GLN A 137 14.31 8.16 -55.84
CA GLN A 137 15.17 7.06 -56.31
C GLN A 137 15.00 6.77 -57.81
N GLN A 138 13.77 6.82 -58.34
CA GLN A 138 13.50 6.66 -59.78
C GLN A 138 13.98 7.87 -60.60
N ALA A 139 13.90 9.08 -60.07
CA ALA A 139 14.47 10.27 -60.70
C ALA A 139 16.01 10.22 -60.74
N HIS A 140 16.64 9.67 -59.70
CA HIS A 140 18.09 9.40 -59.70
C HIS A 140 18.46 8.26 -60.68
N ALA A 141 17.67 7.18 -60.75
CA ALA A 141 17.91 6.08 -61.68
C ALA A 141 17.77 6.49 -63.16
N LYS A 142 16.93 7.49 -63.47
CA LYS A 142 16.83 8.07 -64.83
C LYS A 142 17.92 9.12 -65.13
N ALA A 143 18.65 9.61 -64.13
CA ALA A 143 19.80 10.49 -64.32
C ALA A 143 21.12 9.72 -64.45
N ASP A 144 21.17 8.47 -63.98
CA ASP A 144 22.34 7.58 -64.03
C ASP A 144 22.40 6.69 -65.29
N ASP A 145 21.42 6.77 -66.22
CA ASP A 145 21.42 5.98 -67.48
C ASP A 145 22.24 6.63 -68.62
N ASP A 146 22.66 7.89 -68.47
CA ASP A 146 23.59 8.57 -69.40
C ASP A 146 25.06 8.56 -68.91
N GLY A 147 25.36 7.79 -67.85
CA GLY A 147 26.69 7.68 -67.26
C GLY A 147 27.45 6.43 -67.72
N ASP A 148 28.31 6.62 -68.72
CA ASP A 148 29.34 5.70 -69.24
C ASP A 148 29.78 4.57 -68.26
N LYS A 149 29.49 3.31 -68.62
CA LYS A 149 29.73 2.07 -67.87
C LYS A 149 31.22 1.72 -67.65
N ASN A 150 32.13 2.69 -67.79
CA ASN A 150 33.57 2.50 -67.64
C ASN A 150 34.20 3.33 -66.51
N ASP A 151 33.39 4.06 -65.74
CA ASP A 151 33.88 4.89 -64.65
C ASP A 151 34.12 4.09 -63.37
N LYS A 152 35.38 3.79 -63.06
CA LYS A 152 35.81 3.07 -61.84
C LYS A 152 35.56 3.85 -60.54
N ARG A 153 34.77 4.93 -60.55
CA ARG A 153 34.50 5.76 -59.38
C ARG A 153 33.62 5.02 -58.40
N THR A 154 34.12 4.91 -57.17
CA THR A 154 33.38 4.30 -56.06
C THR A 154 32.40 5.32 -55.47
N PRO A 155 31.35 4.89 -54.73
CA PRO A 155 30.46 5.82 -54.02
C PRO A 155 31.21 6.78 -53.08
N PHE A 156 32.41 6.41 -52.62
CA PHE A 156 33.29 7.30 -51.88
C PHE A 156 33.80 8.46 -52.73
N ASP A 157 34.22 8.21 -53.96
CA ASP A 157 34.80 9.21 -54.85
C ASP A 157 33.72 10.24 -55.27
N ILE A 158 32.48 9.76 -55.48
CA ILE A 158 31.30 10.61 -55.69
C ILE A 158 30.98 11.42 -54.42
N GLY A 159 31.11 10.80 -53.24
CA GLY A 159 30.99 11.49 -51.95
C GLY A 159 31.99 12.62 -51.76
N GLU A 160 33.26 12.39 -52.10
CA GLU A 160 34.32 13.42 -52.05
C GLU A 160 34.06 14.57 -53.03
N GLU A 161 33.52 14.30 -54.21
CA GLU A 161 33.14 15.35 -55.17
C GLU A 161 32.07 16.27 -54.59
N HIS A 162 30.98 15.70 -54.05
CA HIS A 162 29.92 16.46 -53.41
C HIS A 162 30.41 17.17 -52.13
N PHE A 163 31.32 16.55 -51.38
CA PHE A 163 31.96 17.17 -50.22
C PHE A 163 32.75 18.41 -50.64
N GLY A 164 33.52 18.35 -51.73
CA GLY A 164 34.24 19.49 -52.31
C GLY A 164 33.31 20.61 -52.77
N LYS A 165 32.13 20.26 -53.31
CA LYS A 165 31.08 21.21 -53.70
C LYS A 165 30.25 21.76 -52.53
N LYS A 166 30.54 21.35 -51.29
CA LYS A 166 29.77 21.68 -50.07
C LYS A 166 28.30 21.21 -50.13
N GLU A 167 28.00 20.23 -50.97
CA GLU A 167 26.68 19.61 -51.06
C GLU A 167 26.55 18.53 -49.98
N TRP A 168 26.55 18.94 -48.71
CA TRP A 168 26.69 18.06 -47.55
C TRP A 168 25.68 16.90 -47.51
N ARG A 169 24.42 17.16 -47.88
CA ARG A 169 23.37 16.12 -47.92
C ARG A 169 23.66 15.03 -48.95
N LYS A 170 24.09 15.41 -50.16
CA LYS A 170 24.46 14.45 -51.22
C LYS A 170 25.74 13.71 -50.86
N ALA A 171 26.70 14.38 -50.23
CA ALA A 171 27.93 13.77 -49.74
C ALA A 171 27.63 12.70 -48.68
N ILE A 172 26.78 13.00 -47.69
CA ILE A 172 26.36 12.03 -46.65
C ILE A 172 25.76 10.77 -47.28
N LEU A 173 24.84 10.94 -48.24
CA LEU A 173 24.17 9.82 -48.91
C LEU A 173 25.18 8.89 -49.59
N ASN A 174 26.15 9.45 -50.32
CA ASN A 174 27.15 8.68 -51.04
C ASN A 174 28.18 8.01 -50.11
N TYR A 175 28.60 8.67 -49.02
CA TYR A 175 29.43 8.05 -48.00
C TYR A 175 28.70 6.92 -47.25
N GLN A 176 27.40 7.07 -46.98
CA GLN A 176 26.58 6.01 -46.41
C GLN A 176 26.50 4.82 -47.35
N LYS A 177 26.22 5.06 -48.64
CA LYS A 177 26.22 4.02 -49.68
C LYS A 177 27.57 3.29 -49.76
N TYR A 178 28.69 4.00 -49.61
CA TYR A 178 30.02 3.36 -49.52
C TYR A 178 30.14 2.46 -48.28
N ARG A 179 29.70 2.90 -47.11
CA ARG A 179 29.73 2.11 -45.86
C ARG A 179 28.88 0.84 -45.97
N ASP A 180 27.72 0.93 -46.62
CA ASP A 180 26.81 -0.20 -46.81
C ASP A 180 27.37 -1.21 -47.82
N THR A 181 27.99 -0.72 -48.90
CA THR A 181 28.57 -1.56 -49.95
C THR A 181 29.91 -2.17 -49.54
N TYR A 182 30.71 -1.42 -48.76
CA TYR A 182 32.07 -1.79 -48.36
C TYR A 182 32.27 -1.68 -46.84
N PRO A 183 31.58 -2.51 -46.04
CA PRO A 183 31.64 -2.44 -44.57
C PRO A 183 33.02 -2.75 -43.97
N LYS A 184 33.88 -3.44 -44.74
CA LYS A 184 35.29 -3.73 -44.38
C LYS A 184 36.28 -2.95 -45.27
N GLY A 185 35.80 -1.95 -46.01
CA GLY A 185 36.61 -1.16 -46.93
C GLY A 185 37.66 -0.31 -46.19
N LYS A 186 38.80 -0.08 -46.84
CA LYS A 186 39.88 0.76 -46.28
C LYS A 186 39.44 2.20 -45.99
N LYS A 187 38.43 2.70 -46.71
CA LYS A 187 37.88 4.06 -46.55
C LYS A 187 36.62 4.10 -45.66
N PHE A 188 36.27 3.00 -44.98
CA PHE A 188 35.08 2.94 -44.13
C PHE A 188 35.17 3.93 -42.96
N GLN A 189 36.32 3.95 -42.29
CA GLN A 189 36.61 4.87 -41.19
C GLN A 189 36.58 6.33 -41.68
N GLU A 190 37.16 6.58 -42.85
CA GLU A 190 37.21 7.91 -43.47
C GLU A 190 35.82 8.40 -43.86
N SER A 191 35.00 7.55 -44.47
CA SER A 191 33.60 7.84 -44.81
C SER A 191 32.80 8.18 -43.56
N THR A 192 32.97 7.41 -42.49
CA THR A 192 32.27 7.62 -41.22
C THR A 192 32.65 8.97 -40.60
N TYR A 193 33.94 9.32 -40.63
CA TYR A 193 34.40 10.63 -40.18
C TYR A 193 33.84 11.78 -41.04
N LYS A 194 33.88 11.64 -42.37
CA LYS A 194 33.38 12.63 -43.32
C LYS A 194 31.88 12.87 -43.18
N ILE A 195 31.09 11.82 -42.91
CA ILE A 195 29.66 11.94 -42.57
C ILE A 195 29.48 12.83 -41.34
N GLY A 196 30.22 12.57 -40.27
CA GLY A 196 30.18 13.42 -39.06
C GLY A 196 30.55 14.88 -39.36
N VAL A 197 31.54 15.11 -40.23
CA VAL A 197 31.90 16.47 -40.68
C VAL A 197 30.74 17.12 -41.45
N CYS A 198 30.12 16.43 -42.39
CA CYS A 198 28.98 16.96 -43.12
C CYS A 198 27.82 17.33 -42.20
N PHE A 199 27.49 16.50 -41.20
CA PHE A 199 26.45 16.83 -40.21
C PHE A 199 26.82 18.05 -39.37
N GLN A 200 28.10 18.19 -39.00
CA GLN A 200 28.59 19.39 -38.32
C GLN A 200 28.42 20.65 -39.18
N GLU A 201 28.76 20.60 -40.47
CA GLU A 201 28.58 21.72 -41.41
C GLU A 201 27.11 22.06 -41.68
N LEU A 202 26.21 21.08 -41.52
CA LEU A 202 24.76 21.28 -41.59
C LEU A 202 24.14 21.83 -40.29
N GLY A 203 24.94 22.02 -39.23
CA GLY A 203 24.44 22.47 -37.92
C GLY A 203 23.79 21.38 -37.07
N MET A 204 23.79 20.13 -37.56
CA MET A 204 23.22 18.95 -36.91
C MET A 204 24.26 18.32 -35.96
N LYS A 205 24.49 19.02 -34.84
CA LYS A 205 25.60 18.70 -33.91
C LYS A 205 25.42 17.36 -33.20
N ASP A 206 24.20 16.96 -32.89
CA ASP A 206 23.95 15.74 -32.12
C ASP A 206 24.09 14.47 -32.99
N GLU A 207 23.68 14.58 -34.26
CA GLU A 207 23.93 13.58 -35.28
C GLU A 207 25.43 13.47 -35.58
N ALA A 208 26.14 14.60 -35.69
CA ALA A 208 27.59 14.62 -35.88
C ALA A 208 28.33 13.90 -34.73
N LYS A 209 27.94 14.14 -33.47
CA LYS A 209 28.49 13.45 -32.30
C LYS A 209 28.31 11.93 -32.40
N THR A 210 27.12 11.48 -32.78
CA THR A 210 26.80 10.05 -32.91
C THR A 210 27.79 9.34 -33.85
N PHE A 211 28.08 9.92 -35.02
CA PHE A 211 29.04 9.32 -35.96
C PHE A 211 30.49 9.40 -35.49
N TYR A 212 30.87 10.46 -34.77
CA TYR A 212 32.19 10.55 -34.16
C TYR A 212 32.38 9.53 -33.03
N ASP A 213 31.39 9.34 -32.18
CA ASP A 213 31.41 8.36 -31.11
C ASP A 213 31.41 6.93 -31.66
N GLU A 214 30.64 6.64 -32.71
CA GLU A 214 30.67 5.35 -33.41
C GLU A 214 32.10 5.03 -33.90
N LEU A 215 32.75 6.00 -34.53
CA LEU A 215 34.10 5.84 -35.06
C LEU A 215 35.13 5.61 -33.95
N ILE A 216 35.00 6.34 -32.82
CA ILE A 216 35.88 6.19 -31.66
C ILE A 216 35.68 4.84 -30.98
N ALA A 217 34.44 4.35 -30.89
CA ALA A 217 34.10 3.08 -30.27
C ALA A 217 34.57 1.89 -31.13
N LYS A 218 34.31 1.93 -32.44
CA LYS A 218 34.63 0.82 -33.36
C LYS A 218 36.08 0.81 -33.81
N TYR A 219 36.70 1.98 -33.99
CA TYR A 219 38.07 2.11 -34.51
C TYR A 219 38.94 3.04 -33.64
N PRO A 220 39.12 2.76 -32.34
CA PRO A 220 39.78 3.68 -31.42
C PRO A 220 41.22 4.04 -31.79
N LYS A 221 41.91 3.18 -32.55
CA LYS A 221 43.31 3.34 -32.94
C LYS A 221 43.50 4.04 -34.30
N SER A 222 42.44 4.32 -35.06
CA SER A 222 42.58 4.95 -36.38
C SER A 222 42.89 6.45 -36.28
N ASP A 223 43.51 6.99 -37.32
CA ASP A 223 43.79 8.42 -37.41
C ASP A 223 42.50 9.24 -37.54
N GLU A 224 41.46 8.69 -38.19
CA GLU A 224 40.12 9.27 -38.27
C GLU A 224 39.48 9.37 -36.88
N ALA A 225 39.62 8.35 -36.02
CA ALA A 225 39.11 8.41 -34.65
C ALA A 225 39.87 9.45 -33.82
N ARG A 226 41.17 9.64 -34.04
CA ARG A 226 41.94 10.73 -33.42
C ARG A 226 41.40 12.10 -33.84
N ARG A 227 41.13 12.30 -35.13
CA ARG A 227 40.52 13.52 -35.68
C ARG A 227 39.11 13.76 -35.14
N ALA A 228 38.30 12.70 -35.03
CA ALA A 228 36.96 12.74 -34.47
C ALA A 228 36.95 13.19 -33.01
N ARG A 229 37.86 12.68 -32.16
CA ARG A 229 38.00 13.13 -30.76
C ARG A 229 38.27 14.63 -30.64
N ILE A 230 39.11 15.17 -31.53
CA ILE A 230 39.44 16.59 -31.52
C ILE A 230 38.21 17.42 -31.89
N ARG A 231 37.46 17.02 -32.93
CA ARG A 231 36.22 17.71 -33.33
C ARG A 231 35.12 17.60 -32.27
N LEU A 232 34.95 16.42 -31.67
CA LEU A 232 33.95 16.18 -30.63
C LEU A 232 34.20 17.06 -29.39
N LYS A 233 35.47 17.29 -29.01
CA LYS A 233 35.82 18.25 -27.95
C LYS A 233 35.45 19.69 -28.27
N LYS A 234 35.45 20.08 -29.55
CA LYS A 234 35.04 21.43 -30.01
C LYS A 234 33.52 21.58 -30.17
N LEU A 235 32.78 20.48 -30.12
CA LEU A 235 31.32 20.42 -30.27
C LEU A 235 30.57 20.35 -28.93
N LYS A 236 31.32 20.23 -27.82
CA LYS A 236 30.82 20.46 -26.46
C LYS A 236 30.65 21.95 -26.21
#